data_AF-A0A484BD72-F1
#
_entry.id   AF-A0A484BD72-F1
#
_cell.length_a   1.000
_cell.length_b   1.000
_cell.length_c   1.000
_cell.angle_alpha   90.00
_cell.angle_beta   90.00
_cell.angle_gamma   90.00
#
_symmetry.space_group_name_H-M   'P 1'
#
loop_
_entity.id
_entity.type
_entity.pdbx_description
1 polymer ?
#
loop_
_entity_poly.entity_id
_entity_poly.type
_entity_poly.pdbx_seq_one_letter_code
_entity_poly.pdbx_strand_id
1 'polypeptide(L)'
;MNPECEADIYSPECQEWMSLVCDRCRDLFAEAATDIWAAWWHDTTAPLYKEVADMTVYDCEKLRHLLEVQVAAISPHKIAVEYKEFAWWQKIALIIIYISILVLLLVVCRRWRKTCTADNRPPIHNEQEDLQLIPATSKPDQPAGHCKPDETGAIPKDCPKPQKKQGFKAWMHQMCRPIFVHNEGALKRRQKKYEEDRKLERILNERNIKKWTKTRVKAERKREIEKESMEMKEFKHTTRK
;
A
#
# COMPACT_ATOMS: atom_id res chain seq x y z
N MET A 1 -3.33 -16.50 22.43
CA MET A 1 -3.77 -17.83 22.91
C MET A 1 -4.08 -17.68 24.38
N ASN A 2 -5.15 -18.30 24.90
CA ASN A 2 -5.42 -18.28 26.34
C ASN A 2 -4.20 -18.92 27.05
N PRO A 3 -3.60 -18.30 28.08
CA PRO A 3 -2.50 -18.91 28.86
C PRO A 3 -2.87 -20.29 29.44
N GLU A 4 -4.15 -20.56 29.69
CA GLU A 4 -4.62 -21.89 30.14
C GLU A 4 -4.47 -22.96 29.04
N CYS A 5 -4.65 -22.58 27.78
CA CYS A 5 -4.40 -23.43 26.61
C CYS A 5 -2.92 -23.62 26.30
N GLU A 6 -2.03 -22.76 26.83
CA GLU A 6 -0.58 -22.89 26.64
C GLU A 6 0.01 -23.95 27.58
N ALA A 7 -0.60 -24.13 28.76
CA ALA A 7 -0.20 -25.14 29.73
C ALA A 7 -0.75 -26.54 29.38
N ASP A 8 -2.03 -26.65 28.99
CA ASP A 8 -2.63 -27.91 28.57
C ASP A 8 -3.76 -27.72 27.56
N ILE A 9 -3.52 -28.15 26.31
CA ILE A 9 -4.46 -28.09 25.19
C ILE A 9 -5.67 -29.02 25.43
N TYR A 10 -5.51 -30.08 26.21
CA TYR A 10 -6.56 -31.06 26.48
C TYR A 10 -7.40 -30.71 27.71
N SER A 11 -7.11 -29.60 28.39
CA SER A 11 -7.93 -29.13 29.50
C SER A 11 -9.36 -28.81 29.02
N PRO A 12 -10.39 -29.14 29.83
CA PRO A 12 -11.79 -28.88 29.46
C PRO A 12 -12.06 -27.38 29.27
N GLU A 13 -11.40 -26.52 30.05
CA GLU A 13 -11.50 -25.06 29.95
C GLU A 13 -10.93 -24.54 28.62
N CYS A 14 -9.81 -25.12 28.15
CA CYS A 14 -9.28 -24.79 26.84
C CYS A 14 -10.18 -25.27 25.70
N GLN A 15 -10.78 -26.45 25.82
CA GLN A 15 -11.70 -26.98 24.82
C GLN A 15 -12.96 -26.11 24.69
N GLU A 16 -13.53 -25.68 25.83
CA GLU A 16 -14.67 -24.77 25.85
C GLU A 16 -14.30 -23.43 25.20
N TRP A 17 -13.17 -22.84 25.57
CA TRP A 17 -12.67 -21.61 24.96
C TRP A 17 -12.45 -21.76 23.44
N MET A 18 -11.81 -22.83 23.00
CA MET A 18 -11.60 -23.10 21.57
C MET A 18 -12.90 -23.24 20.80
N SER A 19 -13.92 -23.89 21.38
CA SER A 19 -15.24 -24.03 20.75
C SER A 19 -15.90 -22.66 20.55
N LEU A 20 -15.83 -21.79 21.57
CA LEU A 20 -16.38 -20.44 21.54
C LEU A 20 -15.68 -19.56 20.49
N VAL A 21 -14.36 -19.67 20.38
CA VAL A 21 -13.57 -18.95 19.36
C VAL A 21 -13.88 -19.46 17.96
N CYS A 22 -14.00 -20.78 17.78
CA CYS A 22 -14.37 -21.36 16.48
C CYS A 22 -15.76 -20.88 16.02
N ASP A 23 -16.75 -20.86 16.92
CA ASP A 23 -18.09 -20.39 16.61
C ASP A 23 -18.09 -18.90 16.26
N ARG A 24 -17.40 -18.06 17.05
CA ARG A 24 -17.29 -16.63 16.77
C ARG A 24 -16.60 -16.34 15.44
N CYS A 25 -15.51 -17.05 15.14
CA CYS A 25 -14.82 -16.91 13.86
C CYS A 25 -15.70 -17.34 12.68
N ARG A 26 -16.48 -18.42 12.82
CA ARG A 26 -17.42 -18.86 11.78
C ARG A 26 -18.47 -17.78 11.49
N ASP A 27 -19.03 -17.17 12.52
CA ASP A 27 -20.03 -16.11 12.38
C ASP A 27 -19.42 -14.86 11.73
N LEU A 28 -18.21 -14.47 12.13
CA LEU A 28 -17.47 -13.36 11.52
C LEU A 28 -17.14 -13.61 10.05
N PHE A 29 -16.79 -14.84 9.67
CA PHE A 29 -16.56 -15.18 8.26
C PHE A 29 -17.86 -15.20 7.44
N ALA A 30 -18.97 -15.64 8.03
CA ALA A 30 -20.28 -15.60 7.38
C ALA A 30 -20.74 -14.16 7.15
N GLU A 31 -20.51 -13.27 8.12
CA GLU A 31 -20.81 -11.84 8.02
C GLU A 31 -19.87 -11.13 7.03
N ALA A 32 -18.55 -11.38 7.10
CA ALA A 32 -17.57 -10.81 6.18
C ALA A 32 -17.76 -11.25 4.72
N ALA A 33 -18.32 -12.44 4.48
CA ALA A 33 -18.68 -12.88 3.12
C ALA A 33 -19.76 -11.99 2.48
N THR A 34 -20.59 -11.32 3.30
CA THR A 34 -21.62 -10.39 2.82
C THR A 34 -21.09 -8.97 2.60
N ASP A 35 -20.06 -8.56 3.32
CA ASP A 35 -19.40 -7.25 3.15
C ASP A 35 -17.88 -7.37 3.20
N ILE A 36 -17.31 -7.71 2.03
CA ILE A 36 -15.88 -7.92 1.78
C ILE A 36 -15.05 -6.68 2.17
N TRP A 37 -15.66 -5.49 2.17
CA TRP A 37 -14.98 -4.23 2.42
C TRP A 37 -15.13 -3.72 3.85
N ALA A 38 -16.05 -4.24 4.67
CA ALA A 38 -16.16 -3.84 6.07
C ALA A 38 -15.11 -4.53 6.97
N ALA A 39 -14.70 -5.75 6.61
CA ALA A 39 -13.89 -6.60 7.49
C ALA A 39 -12.36 -6.34 7.46
N TRP A 40 -11.83 -5.62 6.47
CA TRP A 40 -10.37 -5.61 6.22
C TRP A 40 -9.58 -4.49 6.94
N TRP A 41 -10.21 -3.53 7.64
CA TRP A 41 -9.53 -2.27 8.04
C TRP A 41 -9.59 -1.88 9.52
N HIS A 42 -10.32 -2.58 10.38
CA HIS A 42 -10.44 -2.19 11.79
C HIS A 42 -9.55 -3.05 12.69
N ASP A 43 -8.26 -2.74 12.74
CA ASP A 43 -7.44 -3.10 13.90
C ASP A 43 -6.51 -1.95 14.30
N THR A 44 -7.04 -1.04 15.13
CA THR A 44 -6.29 0.03 15.80
C THR A 44 -5.93 -0.31 17.25
N THR A 45 -6.21 -1.54 17.72
CA THR A 45 -6.04 -1.93 19.12
C THR A 45 -4.89 -2.92 19.28
N ALA A 46 -3.95 -2.60 20.16
CA ALA A 46 -2.78 -3.44 20.42
C ALA A 46 -3.17 -4.82 20.97
N PRO A 47 -2.46 -5.90 20.58
CA PRO A 47 -2.84 -7.27 20.87
C PRO A 47 -2.36 -7.67 22.27
N LEU A 48 -3.05 -7.22 23.30
CA LEU A 48 -2.94 -7.81 24.64
C LEU A 48 -4.35 -8.03 25.18
N TYR A 49 -4.86 -9.25 24.93
CA TYR A 49 -6.08 -9.85 25.48
C TYR A 49 -7.38 -9.11 25.13
N LYS A 50 -7.86 -9.33 23.90
CA LYS A 50 -9.27 -9.04 23.56
C LYS A 50 -10.14 -10.17 24.07
N GLU A 51 -11.29 -9.83 24.65
CA GLU A 51 -12.35 -10.80 24.93
C GLU A 51 -12.82 -11.44 23.62
N VAL A 52 -13.37 -12.67 23.69
CA VAL A 52 -13.82 -13.40 22.48
C VAL A 52 -14.82 -12.60 21.65
N ALA A 53 -15.62 -11.73 22.30
CA ALA A 53 -16.55 -10.82 21.65
C ALA A 53 -15.87 -9.80 20.71
N ASP A 54 -14.65 -9.37 21.04
CA ASP A 54 -13.90 -8.31 20.38
C ASP A 54 -12.92 -8.83 19.32
N MET A 55 -12.89 -10.14 19.07
CA MET A 55 -12.02 -10.71 18.04
C MET A 55 -12.46 -10.26 16.64
N THR A 56 -11.47 -9.90 15.81
CA THR A 56 -11.66 -9.53 14.42
C THR A 56 -11.40 -10.73 13.50
N VAL A 57 -11.78 -10.60 12.22
CA VAL A 57 -11.47 -11.60 11.18
C VAL A 57 -9.95 -11.84 11.08
N TYR A 58 -9.15 -10.79 11.28
CA TYR A 58 -7.69 -10.89 11.29
C TYR A 58 -7.16 -11.73 12.46
N ASP A 59 -7.73 -11.54 13.66
CA ASP A 59 -7.39 -12.34 14.83
C ASP A 59 -7.72 -13.84 14.60
N CYS A 60 -8.83 -14.14 13.93
CA CYS A 60 -9.20 -15.50 13.53
C CYS A 60 -8.24 -16.12 12.51
N GLU A 61 -7.81 -15.37 11.49
CA GLU A 61 -6.84 -15.84 10.49
C GLU A 61 -5.47 -16.09 11.11
N LYS A 62 -5.04 -15.20 12.01
CA LYS A 62 -3.80 -15.37 12.78
C LYS A 62 -3.87 -16.59 13.70
N LEU A 63 -5.00 -16.81 14.38
CA LEU A 63 -5.21 -17.98 15.22
C LEU A 63 -5.16 -19.26 14.39
N ARG A 64 -5.81 -19.28 13.22
CA ARG A 64 -5.73 -20.40 12.27
C ARG A 64 -4.28 -20.70 11.88
N HIS A 65 -3.51 -19.69 11.53
CA HIS A 65 -2.10 -19.89 11.16
C HIS A 65 -1.27 -20.40 12.35
N LEU A 66 -1.51 -19.91 13.57
CA LEU A 66 -0.81 -20.40 14.76
C LEU A 66 -1.19 -21.84 15.09
N LEU A 67 -2.46 -22.21 14.93
CA LEU A 67 -2.94 -23.59 15.08
C LEU A 67 -2.35 -24.50 14.01
N GLU A 68 -2.32 -24.10 12.75
CA GLU A 68 -1.70 -24.87 11.66
C GLU A 68 -0.20 -25.11 11.95
N VAL A 69 0.51 -24.11 12.48
CA VAL A 69 1.93 -24.24 12.88
C VAL A 69 2.09 -25.16 14.09
N GLN A 70 1.25 -25.04 15.11
CA GLN A 70 1.33 -25.89 16.31
C GLN A 70 0.92 -27.34 16.01
N VAL A 71 -0.13 -27.55 15.21
CA VAL A 71 -0.54 -28.88 14.74
C VAL A 71 0.54 -29.51 13.88
N ALA A 72 1.21 -28.74 13.01
CA ALA A 72 2.35 -29.23 12.25
C ALA A 72 3.57 -29.57 13.13
N ALA A 73 3.76 -28.86 14.25
CA ALA A 73 4.84 -29.12 15.20
C ALA A 73 4.55 -30.32 16.14
N ILE A 74 3.30 -30.51 16.55
CA ILE A 74 2.86 -31.57 17.48
C ILE A 74 2.55 -32.88 16.73
N SER A 75 2.11 -32.79 15.47
CA SER A 75 1.78 -33.94 14.64
C SER A 75 2.57 -33.92 13.31
N PRO A 76 3.80 -34.46 13.29
CA PRO A 76 4.49 -34.75 12.04
C PRO A 76 3.85 -35.91 11.26
N HIS A 77 2.72 -36.46 11.74
CA HIS A 77 2.10 -37.67 11.18
C HIS A 77 0.57 -37.55 11.21
N LYS A 78 -0.02 -37.06 10.10
CA LYS A 78 -1.41 -37.27 9.61
C LYS A 78 -2.10 -36.04 8.99
N ILE A 79 -1.37 -35.10 8.41
CA ILE A 79 -1.90 -34.45 7.20
C ILE A 79 -1.25 -35.14 6.02
N ALA A 80 -1.68 -36.38 5.78
CA ALA A 80 -1.71 -36.85 4.41
C ALA A 80 -2.69 -35.89 3.71
N VAL A 81 -2.16 -34.84 3.09
CA VAL A 81 -2.88 -34.18 2.01
C VAL A 81 -3.07 -35.31 1.01
N GLU A 82 -4.22 -35.97 1.12
CA GLU A 82 -4.69 -36.91 0.13
C GLU A 82 -4.92 -36.05 -1.10
N TYR A 83 -3.86 -35.82 -1.86
CA TYR A 83 -3.93 -35.28 -3.20
C TYR A 83 -4.79 -36.29 -3.94
N LYS A 84 -6.10 -36.04 -3.97
CA LYS A 84 -7.04 -36.78 -4.78
C LYS A 84 -6.44 -36.75 -6.17
N GLU A 85 -5.87 -37.85 -6.61
CA GLU A 85 -5.01 -37.88 -7.78
C GLU A 85 -5.83 -37.30 -8.93
N PHE A 86 -5.50 -36.07 -9.33
CA PHE A 86 -6.27 -35.37 -10.34
C PHE A 86 -6.28 -36.25 -11.58
N ALA A 87 -7.48 -36.68 -11.96
CA ALA A 87 -7.67 -37.55 -13.12
C ALA A 87 -6.97 -36.89 -14.31
N TRP A 88 -6.29 -37.67 -15.14
CA TRP A 88 -5.47 -37.14 -16.23
C TRP A 88 -6.25 -36.18 -17.15
N TRP A 89 -7.54 -36.43 -17.34
CA TRP A 89 -8.48 -35.54 -18.04
C TRP A 89 -8.65 -34.16 -17.41
N GLN A 90 -8.63 -34.04 -16.08
CA GLN A 90 -8.68 -32.75 -15.39
C GLN A 90 -7.41 -31.94 -15.63
N LYS A 91 -6.24 -32.59 -15.70
CA LYS A 91 -4.98 -31.93 -16.06
C LYS A 91 -5.02 -31.40 -17.49
N ILE A 92 -5.53 -32.20 -18.42
CA ILE A 92 -5.72 -31.80 -19.82
C ILE A 92 -6.70 -30.62 -19.92
N ALA A 93 -7.83 -30.68 -19.21
CA ALA A 93 -8.80 -29.59 -19.18
C ALA A 93 -8.19 -28.28 -18.67
N LEU A 94 -7.38 -28.33 -17.60
CA LEU A 94 -6.70 -27.16 -17.04
C LEU A 94 -5.69 -26.57 -18.04
N ILE A 95 -4.92 -27.40 -18.75
CA ILE A 95 -4.00 -26.95 -19.80
C ILE A 95 -4.76 -26.26 -20.93
N ILE A 96 -5.90 -26.80 -21.37
CA ILE A 96 -6.73 -26.19 -22.41
C ILE A 96 -7.25 -24.82 -21.96
N ILE A 97 -7.75 -24.71 -20.73
CA ILE A 97 -8.19 -23.43 -20.16
C ILE A 97 -7.05 -22.43 -20.17
N TYR A 98 -5.86 -22.82 -19.72
CA TYR A 98 -4.69 -21.93 -19.69
C TYR A 98 -4.27 -21.45 -21.09
N ILE A 99 -4.24 -22.36 -22.08
CA ILE A 99 -3.96 -22.02 -23.48
C ILE A 99 -5.02 -21.06 -24.02
N SER A 100 -6.31 -21.29 -23.72
CA SER A 100 -7.40 -20.42 -24.17
C SER A 100 -7.25 -18.99 -23.65
N ILE A 101 -6.86 -18.83 -22.38
CA ILE A 101 -6.58 -17.51 -21.76
C ILE A 101 -5.39 -16.84 -22.46
N LEU A 102 -4.31 -17.57 -22.70
CA LEU A 102 -3.14 -17.03 -23.42
C LEU A 102 -3.48 -16.57 -24.84
N VAL A 103 -4.26 -17.37 -25.58
CA VAL A 103 -4.71 -17.00 -26.94
C VAL A 103 -5.59 -15.76 -26.88
N LEU A 104 -6.52 -15.69 -25.92
CA LEU A 104 -7.41 -14.54 -25.74
C LEU A 104 -6.60 -13.26 -25.43
N LEU A 105 -5.61 -13.36 -24.54
CA LEU A 105 -4.69 -12.26 -24.23
C LEU A 105 -3.89 -11.83 -25.47
N LEU A 106 -3.38 -12.76 -26.28
CA LEU A 106 -2.68 -12.44 -27.52
C LEU A 106 -3.61 -11.74 -28.52
N VAL A 107 -4.86 -12.17 -28.66
CA VAL A 107 -5.85 -11.52 -29.55
C VAL A 107 -6.15 -10.11 -29.08
N VAL A 108 -6.39 -9.92 -27.78
CA VAL A 108 -6.59 -8.59 -27.18
C VAL A 108 -5.36 -7.72 -27.39
N CYS A 109 -4.16 -8.22 -27.11
CA CYS A 109 -2.91 -7.50 -27.33
C CYS A 109 -2.72 -7.10 -28.81
N ARG A 110 -3.04 -7.99 -29.76
CA ARG A 110 -2.95 -7.69 -31.20
C ARG A 110 -3.99 -6.67 -31.64
N ARG A 111 -5.22 -6.75 -31.13
CA ARG A 111 -6.26 -5.74 -31.38
C ARG A 111 -5.85 -4.39 -30.82
N TRP A 112 -5.34 -4.36 -29.60
CA TRP A 112 -4.91 -3.14 -28.93
C TRP A 112 -3.70 -2.49 -29.63
N ARG A 113 -2.74 -3.29 -30.10
CA ARG A 113 -1.64 -2.79 -30.95
C ARG A 113 -2.17 -2.16 -32.25
N LYS A 114 -3.16 -2.77 -32.90
CA LYS A 114 -3.72 -2.22 -34.15
C LYS A 114 -4.44 -0.89 -33.92
N THR A 115 -5.27 -0.79 -32.86
CA THR A 115 -5.95 0.47 -32.52
C THR A 115 -4.97 1.58 -32.15
N CYS A 116 -3.92 1.28 -31.38
CA CYS A 116 -2.90 2.27 -31.05
C CYS A 116 -2.04 2.72 -32.25
N THR A 117 -1.94 1.90 -33.30
CA THR A 117 -1.18 2.28 -34.51
C THR A 117 -2.00 3.20 -35.43
N ALA A 118 -3.32 3.07 -35.43
CA ALA A 118 -4.21 3.88 -36.28
C ALA A 118 -4.30 5.36 -35.84
N ASP A 119 -4.25 5.64 -34.54
CA ASP A 119 -4.31 7.01 -33.99
C ASP A 119 -3.00 7.81 -34.11
N ASN A 120 -1.92 7.22 -34.63
CA ASN A 120 -0.62 7.86 -34.77
C ASN A 120 -0.26 8.21 -36.22
N ARG A 121 -1.20 8.23 -37.18
CA ARG A 121 -0.94 8.78 -38.52
C ARG A 121 -0.97 10.31 -38.42
N PRO A 122 0.16 11.03 -38.48
CA PRO A 122 0.12 12.49 -38.51
C PRO A 122 -0.66 12.94 -39.76
N PRO A 123 -1.47 14.00 -39.67
CA PRO A 123 -2.07 14.59 -40.86
C PRO A 123 -0.93 15.04 -41.77
N ILE A 124 -0.94 14.57 -43.01
CA ILE A 124 0.02 14.99 -44.04
C ILE A 124 -0.27 16.46 -44.31
N HIS A 125 0.48 17.34 -43.65
CA HIS A 125 0.51 18.76 -44.00
C HIS A 125 1.49 18.90 -45.17
N ASN A 126 0.95 19.06 -46.37
CA ASN A 126 1.72 19.46 -47.55
C ASN A 126 2.17 20.90 -47.34
N GLU A 127 3.46 21.11 -47.03
CA GLU A 127 4.14 22.38 -47.30
C GLU A 127 5.17 22.13 -48.39
N GLN A 128 4.74 22.36 -49.62
CA GLN A 128 5.59 22.52 -50.79
C GLN A 128 5.19 23.86 -51.40
N GLU A 129 5.87 24.94 -50.99
CA GLU A 129 6.13 26.18 -51.74
C GLU A 129 6.73 27.21 -50.78
N ASP A 130 8.06 27.29 -50.76
CA ASP A 130 8.79 28.58 -50.68
C ASP A 130 10.29 28.31 -50.65
N LEU A 131 10.86 28.15 -51.85
CA LEU A 131 12.29 28.27 -52.09
C LEU A 131 12.46 29.01 -53.42
N GLN A 132 12.37 30.33 -53.35
CA GLN A 132 12.93 31.22 -54.35
C GLN A 132 13.81 32.29 -53.67
N LEU A 133 15.08 32.29 -54.09
CA LEU A 133 15.93 33.47 -54.38
C LEU A 133 16.33 34.37 -53.17
N ILE A 134 17.61 34.51 -52.78
CA ILE A 134 18.71 35.27 -53.44
C ILE A 134 20.03 35.05 -52.65
N PRO A 135 21.23 35.27 -53.25
CA PRO A 135 22.51 34.70 -52.83
C PRO A 135 23.47 35.65 -52.08
N ALA A 136 24.47 35.01 -51.43
CA ALA A 136 25.85 35.43 -51.11
C ALA A 136 26.15 36.84 -50.56
N THR A 137 26.80 36.92 -49.39
CA THR A 137 28.18 37.46 -49.22
C THR A 137 28.67 37.47 -47.76
N SER A 138 29.93 37.05 -47.59
CA SER A 138 30.97 37.48 -46.62
C SER A 138 30.72 37.57 -45.09
N LYS A 139 31.46 36.73 -44.35
CA LYS A 139 32.09 36.94 -43.01
C LYS A 139 32.89 38.28 -42.93
N PRO A 140 33.39 38.81 -41.76
CA PRO A 140 33.85 38.08 -40.55
C PRO A 140 33.62 38.74 -39.14
N ASP A 141 33.79 37.91 -38.11
CA ASP A 141 34.40 38.09 -36.77
C ASP A 141 34.46 39.47 -36.08
N GLN A 142 33.86 39.61 -34.87
CA GLN A 142 34.52 39.97 -33.59
C GLN A 142 33.56 40.14 -32.38
N PRO A 143 34.07 40.20 -31.13
CA PRO A 143 33.47 39.57 -29.94
C PRO A 143 32.95 40.55 -28.85
N ALA A 144 32.54 39.94 -27.73
CA ALA A 144 32.37 40.50 -26.38
C ALA A 144 31.05 41.27 -26.09
N GLY A 145 30.30 40.74 -25.13
CA GLY A 145 29.09 41.36 -24.61
C GLY A 145 28.68 40.71 -23.30
N HIS A 146 29.35 41.12 -22.24
CA HIS A 146 29.04 40.85 -20.84
C HIS A 146 27.69 41.49 -20.46
N CYS A 147 26.75 40.72 -19.90
CA CYS A 147 25.61 41.24 -19.13
C CYS A 147 25.17 40.20 -18.06
N LYS A 148 25.62 40.39 -16.82
CA LYS A 148 24.73 40.40 -15.64
C LYS A 148 24.30 41.87 -15.46
N PRO A 149 23.07 42.19 -14.99
CA PRO A 149 22.51 41.82 -13.69
C PRO A 149 21.02 41.37 -13.84
N ASP A 150 20.19 41.02 -12.87
CA ASP A 150 19.98 41.55 -11.53
C ASP A 150 19.14 40.54 -10.70
N GLU A 151 19.35 40.58 -9.39
CA GLU A 151 18.39 40.10 -8.40
C GLU A 151 17.15 40.99 -8.44
N THR A 152 15.98 40.43 -8.70
CA THR A 152 14.70 40.72 -8.02
C THR A 152 13.57 40.02 -8.76
N GLY A 153 12.84 39.17 -8.04
CA GLY A 153 11.42 38.94 -8.31
C GLY A 153 11.07 37.76 -9.21
N ALA A 154 10.15 36.96 -8.69
CA ALA A 154 9.41 35.88 -9.35
C ALA A 154 10.18 34.57 -9.56
N ILE A 155 9.91 33.63 -8.64
CA ILE A 155 9.91 32.19 -8.89
C ILE A 155 9.20 31.95 -10.24
N PRO A 156 9.87 31.38 -11.25
CA PRO A 156 9.21 31.01 -12.49
C PRO A 156 8.10 30.01 -12.15
N LYS A 157 6.84 30.39 -12.40
CA LYS A 157 5.73 29.45 -12.43
C LYS A 157 6.12 28.31 -13.37
N ASP A 158 6.16 27.11 -12.82
CA ASP A 158 6.43 25.87 -13.52
C ASP A 158 5.64 25.83 -14.83
N CYS A 159 6.31 26.07 -15.95
CA CYS A 159 5.80 25.69 -17.25
C CYS A 159 5.57 24.17 -17.19
N PRO A 160 4.35 23.66 -17.42
CA PRO A 160 4.14 22.23 -17.52
C PRO A 160 4.98 21.72 -18.68
N LYS A 161 6.09 21.05 -18.35
CA LYS A 161 6.96 20.41 -19.34
C LYS A 161 6.06 19.51 -20.20
N PRO A 162 6.11 19.61 -21.54
CA PRO A 162 5.31 18.76 -22.39
C PRO A 162 5.64 17.31 -22.03
N GLN A 163 4.61 16.54 -21.68
CA GLN A 163 4.75 15.12 -21.42
C GLN A 163 5.23 14.46 -22.71
N LYS A 164 6.56 14.33 -22.86
CA LYS A 164 7.16 13.54 -23.93
C LYS A 164 6.60 12.13 -23.78
N LYS A 165 5.75 11.72 -24.74
CA LYS A 165 5.15 10.40 -24.82
C LYS A 165 6.26 9.36 -24.64
N GLN A 166 6.36 8.77 -23.46
CA GLN A 166 7.35 7.74 -23.19
C GLN A 166 6.96 6.53 -24.04
N GLY A 167 7.67 6.34 -25.15
CA GLY A 167 7.44 5.19 -26.01
C GLY A 167 7.58 3.89 -25.23
N PHE A 168 6.95 2.82 -25.72
CA PHE A 168 6.99 1.48 -25.11
C PHE A 168 8.41 1.03 -24.73
N LYS A 169 9.43 1.44 -25.49
CA LYS A 169 10.84 1.20 -25.17
C LYS A 169 11.32 1.90 -23.90
N ALA A 170 10.91 3.14 -23.65
CA ALA A 170 11.23 3.87 -22.42
C ALA A 170 10.53 3.27 -21.20
N TRP A 171 9.26 2.88 -21.36
CA TRP A 171 8.51 2.16 -20.32
C TRP A 171 9.13 0.79 -20.01
N MET A 172 9.48 0.02 -21.04
CA MET A 172 10.14 -1.29 -20.88
C MET A 172 11.52 -1.15 -20.24
N HIS A 173 12.30 -0.13 -20.63
CA HIS A 173 13.57 0.18 -19.97
C HIS A 173 13.38 0.60 -18.51
N GLN A 174 12.27 1.27 -18.17
CA GLN A 174 11.96 1.66 -16.80
C GLN A 174 11.50 0.48 -15.94
N MET A 175 10.74 -0.47 -16.52
CA MET A 175 10.27 -1.68 -15.85
C MET A 175 11.32 -2.78 -15.75
N CYS A 176 12.19 -2.94 -16.75
CA CYS A 176 13.22 -3.99 -16.78
C CYS A 176 14.57 -3.54 -16.18
N ARG A 177 14.85 -2.23 -16.05
CA ARG A 177 16.09 -1.73 -15.38
C ARG A 177 16.28 -2.25 -13.96
N PRO A 178 15.25 -2.30 -13.09
CA PRO A 178 15.39 -2.77 -11.72
C PRO A 178 15.80 -4.24 -11.64
N ILE A 179 15.47 -5.03 -12.66
CA ILE A 179 15.69 -6.48 -12.67
C ILE A 179 17.11 -6.81 -13.14
N PHE A 180 17.71 -6.00 -14.04
CA PHE A 180 18.98 -6.34 -14.71
C PHE A 180 20.18 -5.49 -14.33
N VAL A 181 20.05 -4.45 -13.48
CA VAL A 181 21.20 -3.62 -13.07
C VAL A 181 21.49 -3.83 -11.59
N HIS A 182 22.09 -4.97 -11.26
CA HIS A 182 22.80 -5.19 -9.99
C HIS A 182 24.15 -4.45 -10.02
N ASN A 183 24.12 -3.13 -10.15
CA ASN A 183 25.28 -2.31 -9.84
C ASN A 183 25.29 -2.11 -8.31
N GLU A 184 26.28 -2.65 -7.62
CA GLU A 184 26.41 -2.55 -6.16
C GLU A 184 26.30 -1.10 -5.65
N GLY A 185 26.79 -0.12 -6.43
CA GLY A 185 26.67 1.30 -6.09
C GLY A 185 25.23 1.83 -6.14
N ALA A 186 24.34 1.25 -6.95
CA ALA A 186 22.91 1.58 -6.93
C ALA A 186 22.22 0.97 -5.70
N LEU A 187 22.61 -0.25 -5.29
CA LEU A 187 22.08 -0.90 -4.10
C LEU A 187 22.45 -0.12 -2.84
N LYS A 188 23.73 0.27 -2.69
CA LYS A 188 24.22 1.10 -1.56
C LYS A 188 23.47 2.43 -1.46
N ARG A 189 23.20 3.09 -2.58
CA ARG A 189 22.41 4.35 -2.61
C ARG A 189 20.97 4.13 -2.16
N ARG A 190 20.33 3.01 -2.57
CA ARG A 190 18.98 2.67 -2.11
C ARG A 190 18.97 2.36 -0.61
N GLN A 191 19.92 1.58 -0.12
CA GLN A 191 20.04 1.28 1.32
C GLN A 191 20.22 2.55 2.14
N LYS A 192 21.14 3.43 1.74
CA LYS A 192 21.34 4.73 2.40
C LYS A 192 20.06 5.57 2.42
N LYS A 193 19.33 5.62 1.30
CA LYS A 193 18.04 6.32 1.23
C LYS A 193 17.00 5.71 2.19
N TYR A 194 16.88 4.38 2.23
CA TYR A 194 15.99 3.71 3.18
C TYR A 194 16.35 4.01 4.64
N GLU A 195 17.64 4.10 4.97
CA GLU A 195 18.09 4.48 6.32
C GLU A 195 17.75 5.93 6.66
N GLU A 196 17.90 6.85 5.71
CA GLU A 196 17.50 8.26 5.86
C GLU A 196 15.98 8.39 6.04
N ASP A 197 15.20 7.71 5.21
CA ASP A 197 13.74 7.70 5.29
C ASP A 197 13.27 7.11 6.63
N ARG A 198 13.88 6.02 7.11
CA ARG A 198 13.57 5.41 8.42
C ARG A 198 13.95 6.32 9.60
N LYS A 199 15.00 7.14 9.47
CA LYS A 199 15.33 8.17 10.48
C LYS A 199 14.29 9.28 10.48
N LEU A 200 13.85 9.73 9.30
CA LEU A 200 12.83 10.76 9.17
C LEU A 200 11.49 10.28 9.77
N GLU A 201 11.11 9.04 9.49
CA GLU A 201 9.89 8.43 10.03
C GLU A 201 9.91 8.39 11.57
N ARG A 202 11.04 8.00 12.18
CA ARG A 202 11.21 8.05 13.64
C ARG A 202 11.02 9.46 14.21
N ILE A 203 11.63 10.47 13.58
CA ILE A 203 11.49 11.87 14.01
C ILE A 203 10.03 12.35 13.88
N LEU A 204 9.35 12.01 12.79
CA LEU A 204 7.93 12.35 12.59
C LEU A 204 7.04 11.65 13.61
N ASN A 205 7.30 10.38 13.89
CA ASN A 205 6.55 9.62 14.87
C ASN A 205 6.72 10.22 16.28
N GLU A 206 7.95 10.55 16.69
CA GLU A 206 8.19 11.23 17.97
C GLU A 206 7.49 12.59 18.07
N ARG A 207 7.49 13.39 16.99
CA ARG A 207 6.76 14.67 16.94
C ARG A 207 5.25 14.45 17.08
N ASN A 208 4.71 13.44 16.41
CA ASN A 208 3.31 13.08 16.52
C ASN A 208 2.98 12.66 17.96
N ILE A 209 3.73 11.73 18.55
CA ILE A 209 3.54 11.30 19.94
C ILE A 209 3.53 12.51 20.88
N LYS A 210 4.51 13.42 20.77
CA LYS A 210 4.56 14.66 21.57
C LYS A 210 3.34 15.55 21.36
N LYS A 211 2.83 15.66 20.13
CA LYS A 211 1.64 16.45 19.82
C LYS A 211 0.38 15.83 20.44
N TRP A 212 0.22 14.51 20.32
CA TRP A 212 -0.91 13.77 20.88
C TRP A 212 -0.91 13.80 22.40
N THR A 213 0.24 13.57 23.06
CA THR A 213 0.34 13.66 24.52
C THR A 213 0.05 15.06 25.04
N LYS A 214 0.59 16.11 24.40
CA LYS A 214 0.29 17.50 24.77
C LYS A 214 -1.19 17.84 24.62
N THR A 215 -1.84 17.30 23.58
CA THR A 215 -3.28 17.49 23.36
C THR A 215 -4.10 16.78 24.43
N ARG A 216 -3.71 15.55 24.78
CA ARG A 216 -4.36 14.76 25.83
C ARG A 216 -4.27 15.44 27.20
N VAL A 217 -3.10 15.90 27.59
CA VAL A 217 -2.89 16.65 28.86
C VAL A 217 -3.72 17.93 28.90
N LYS A 218 -3.82 18.66 27.78
CA LYS A 218 -4.70 19.85 27.69
C LYS A 218 -6.18 19.48 27.85
N ALA A 219 -6.61 18.37 27.26
CA ALA A 219 -7.98 17.90 27.37
C ALA A 219 -8.31 17.43 28.79
N GLU A 220 -7.39 16.72 29.45
CA GLU A 220 -7.52 16.29 30.86
C GLU A 220 -7.62 17.51 31.79
N ARG A 221 -6.71 18.49 31.67
CA ARG A 221 -6.77 19.74 32.44
C ARG A 221 -8.09 20.50 32.21
N LYS A 222 -8.60 20.52 30.98
CA LYS A 222 -9.89 21.17 30.68
C LYS A 222 -11.04 20.48 31.42
N ARG A 223 -11.05 19.14 31.46
CA ARG A 223 -12.06 18.36 32.20
C ARG A 223 -11.99 18.60 33.71
N GLU A 224 -10.78 18.74 34.27
CA GLU A 224 -10.58 19.08 35.69
C GLU A 224 -11.16 20.47 36.02
N ILE A 225 -10.82 21.50 35.24
CA ILE A 225 -11.35 22.86 35.41
C ILE A 225 -12.88 22.87 35.28
N GLU A 226 -13.44 22.12 34.32
CA GLU A 226 -14.89 22.00 34.15
C GLU A 226 -15.55 21.35 35.39
N LYS A 227 -14.96 20.29 35.95
CA LYS A 227 -15.43 19.66 37.20
C LYS A 227 -15.38 20.62 38.38
N GLU A 228 -14.25 21.29 38.63
CA GLU A 228 -14.12 22.28 39.70
C GLU A 228 -15.14 23.43 39.54
N SER A 229 -15.41 23.84 38.30
CA SER A 229 -16.41 24.87 38.03
C SER A 229 -17.84 24.43 38.33
N MET A 230 -18.15 23.13 38.16
CA MET A 230 -19.46 22.55 38.49
C MET A 230 -19.62 22.42 40.00
N GLU A 231 -18.61 21.91 40.70
CA GLU A 231 -18.58 21.81 42.17
C GLU A 231 -18.73 23.18 42.84
N MET A 232 -18.04 24.21 42.33
CA MET A 232 -18.17 25.56 42.87
C MET A 232 -19.56 26.17 42.65
N LYS A 233 -20.26 25.81 41.55
CA LYS A 233 -21.65 26.22 41.31
C LYS A 233 -22.61 25.50 42.24
N GLU A 234 -22.39 24.21 42.49
CA GLU A 234 -23.18 23.41 43.42
C GLU A 234 -23.07 23.94 44.85
N PHE A 235 -21.85 24.22 45.31
CA PHE A 235 -21.60 24.81 46.63
C PHE A 235 -22.28 26.17 46.82
N LYS A 236 -22.28 27.02 45.77
CA LYS A 236 -23.01 28.32 45.81
C LYS A 236 -24.52 28.16 45.86
N HIS A 237 -25.06 27.05 45.32
CA HIS A 237 -26.49 26.77 45.36
C HIS A 237 -26.93 26.21 46.72
N THR A 238 -26.12 25.38 47.36
CA THR A 238 -26.40 24.84 48.71
C THR A 238 -26.30 25.88 49.80
N THR A 239 -25.35 26.83 49.71
CA THR A 239 -25.17 27.91 50.69
C THR A 239 -26.22 29.03 50.63
N ARG A 240 -27.07 29.06 49.60
CA ARG A 240 -28.14 30.06 49.42
C ARG A 240 -29.52 29.62 49.92
N LYS A 241 -29.66 28.39 50.39
CA LYS A 241 -30.87 27.87 51.05
C LYS A 241 -30.71 27.95 52.55
#